data_AF-H2Y364-F1
#
_entry.id   AF-H2Y364-F1
#
_cell.length_a   1.000
_cell.length_b   1.000
_cell.length_c   1.000
_cell.angle_alpha   90.00
_cell.angle_beta   90.00
_cell.angle_gamma   90.00
#
_symmetry.space_group_name_H-M   'P 1'
#
loop_
_entity.id
_entity.type
_entity.pdbx_description
1 polymer ?
#
loop_
_entity_poly.entity_id
_entity_poly.type
_entity_poly.pdbx_seq_one_letter_code
_entity_poly.pdbx_strand_id
1 'polypeptide(L)'
;FNHMTEMCCDGNRNPKTKPTQMCCNGQGYNKTGQFCCGGTIGNSATQGTGLTWPACCTNQTFDAYTQTCCGGVLHNNPINPSALAATSTCCGNDVIDKGIYLCCDDIALEKDFGAESACCNGIVINGTSTLCCNGLPQPKPSANAQCCGGAAMDPSLEICCNDTPRVLTANTAECCGTQLMNPETQMCCGGVPVDISSASEACCSGQVIDPSNAICCSGIVSDKPAIDAVCCGVTAMDPTLEICCSDQPRSLNGIEPAEAICCGDGCIDASLYWCCEGRQYQKGRPGVNVSGRTCNI
;
A
#
# COMPACT_ATOMS: atom_id res chain seq x y z
N PHE A 1 33.91 8.50 -11.71
CA PHE A 1 32.58 8.57 -12.34
C PHE A 1 31.85 9.75 -11.74
N ASN A 2 31.61 10.79 -12.53
CA ASN A 2 30.88 11.99 -12.13
C ASN A 2 29.52 12.01 -12.83
N HIS A 3 28.44 11.74 -12.10
CA HIS A 3 27.08 11.62 -12.64
C HIS A 3 26.52 12.92 -13.28
N MET A 4 27.16 14.06 -13.04
CA MET A 4 26.80 15.34 -13.65
C MET A 4 27.42 15.53 -15.04
N THR A 5 28.60 14.95 -15.30
CA THR A 5 29.37 15.15 -16.54
C THR A 5 29.64 13.87 -17.32
N GLU A 6 29.30 12.72 -16.76
CA GLU A 6 29.52 11.38 -17.32
C GLU A 6 28.25 10.53 -17.15
N MET A 7 28.06 9.59 -18.07
CA MET A 7 27.05 8.55 -18.01
C MET A 7 27.71 7.18 -18.25
N CYS A 8 27.18 6.13 -17.64
CA CYS A 8 27.66 4.77 -17.85
C CYS A 8 26.76 4.07 -18.86
N CYS A 9 27.34 3.52 -19.92
CA CYS A 9 26.64 2.71 -20.93
C CYS A 9 27.33 1.35 -21.00
N ASP A 10 26.66 0.30 -20.53
CA ASP A 10 27.15 -1.09 -20.56
C ASP A 10 28.60 -1.24 -20.06
N GLY A 11 28.92 -0.58 -18.93
CA GLY A 11 30.25 -0.60 -18.31
C GLY A 11 31.24 0.43 -18.88
N ASN A 12 30.89 1.15 -19.95
CA ASN A 12 31.71 2.17 -20.57
C ASN A 12 31.36 3.59 -20.09
N ARG A 13 32.39 4.38 -19.76
CA ARG A 13 32.23 5.80 -19.41
C ARG A 13 32.03 6.64 -20.67
N ASN A 14 30.91 7.37 -20.73
CA ASN A 14 30.54 8.24 -21.84
C ASN A 14 30.32 9.69 -21.35
N PRO A 15 30.67 10.73 -22.14
CA PRO A 15 30.44 12.13 -21.74
C PRO A 15 28.95 12.46 -21.64
N LYS A 16 28.54 13.16 -20.57
CA LYS A 16 27.19 13.69 -20.34
C LYS A 16 27.18 15.22 -20.45
N THR A 17 27.18 15.73 -21.67
CA THR A 17 27.13 17.16 -22.04
C THR A 17 25.71 17.73 -22.14
N LYS A 18 24.69 16.89 -22.37
CA LYS A 18 23.29 17.32 -22.48
C LYS A 18 22.34 16.34 -21.78
N PRO A 19 21.17 16.80 -21.28
CA PRO A 19 20.13 15.92 -20.73
C PRO A 19 19.57 14.90 -21.74
N THR A 20 19.84 15.13 -23.03
CA THR A 20 19.35 14.33 -24.15
C THR A 20 20.27 13.17 -24.50
N GLN A 21 21.37 12.96 -23.77
CA GLN A 21 22.25 11.83 -24.02
C GLN A 21 21.71 10.52 -23.44
N MET A 22 21.77 9.48 -24.27
CA MET A 22 21.25 8.14 -24.02
C MET A 22 22.32 7.10 -24.39
N CYS A 23 22.13 5.85 -23.97
CA CYS A 23 23.05 4.75 -24.29
C CYS A 23 22.52 3.87 -25.42
N CYS A 24 23.43 3.40 -26.26
CA CYS A 24 23.19 2.40 -27.30
C CYS A 24 24.41 1.47 -27.37
N ASN A 25 24.26 0.22 -26.92
CA ASN A 25 25.29 -0.82 -26.98
C ASN A 25 26.70 -0.32 -26.55
N GLY A 26 26.78 0.23 -25.34
CA GLY A 26 28.01 0.78 -24.78
C GLY A 26 28.40 2.19 -25.22
N GLN A 27 27.75 2.77 -26.23
CA GLN A 27 28.04 4.11 -26.75
C GLN A 27 26.98 5.14 -26.37
N GLY A 28 27.42 6.32 -25.94
CA GLY A 28 26.55 7.46 -25.71
C GLY A 28 26.17 8.17 -27.01
N TYR A 29 24.88 8.47 -27.20
CA TYR A 29 24.37 9.23 -28.35
C TYR A 29 23.41 10.34 -27.90
N ASN A 30 23.16 11.34 -28.74
CA ASN A 30 22.26 12.45 -28.44
C ASN A 30 20.88 12.25 -29.09
N LYS A 31 19.86 11.97 -28.27
CA LYS A 31 18.49 11.69 -28.75
C LYS A 31 17.80 12.85 -29.49
N THR A 32 18.36 14.06 -29.45
CA THR A 32 17.86 15.20 -30.23
C THR A 32 18.09 15.03 -31.74
N GLY A 33 19.08 14.25 -32.15
CA GLY A 33 19.41 14.09 -33.57
C GLY A 33 19.88 12.69 -33.95
N GLN A 34 19.82 11.74 -33.03
CA GLN A 34 20.24 10.36 -33.20
C GLN A 34 19.26 9.41 -32.52
N PHE A 35 19.23 8.16 -32.96
CA PHE A 35 18.43 7.10 -32.37
C PHE A 35 19.25 5.81 -32.30
N CYS A 36 18.86 4.88 -31.43
CA CYS A 36 19.46 3.56 -31.33
C CYS A 36 18.50 2.52 -31.89
N CYS A 37 18.97 1.62 -32.76
CA CYS A 37 18.19 0.49 -33.23
C CYS A 37 19.07 -0.75 -33.43
N GLY A 38 18.69 -1.89 -32.88
CA GLY A 38 19.51 -3.11 -32.92
C GLY A 38 20.94 -2.93 -32.43
N GLY A 39 21.15 -2.04 -31.45
CA GLY A 39 22.48 -1.70 -30.93
C GLY A 39 23.34 -0.80 -31.83
N THR A 40 22.76 -0.24 -32.90
CA THR A 40 23.44 0.68 -33.82
C THR A 40 22.87 2.10 -33.67
N ILE A 41 23.75 3.10 -33.60
CA ILE A 41 23.37 4.52 -33.55
C ILE A 41 23.16 5.05 -34.98
N GLY A 42 21.95 5.50 -35.28
CA GLY A 42 21.59 6.20 -36.51
C GLY A 42 21.31 7.69 -36.27
N ASN A 43 21.23 8.48 -37.34
CA ASN A 43 20.84 9.90 -37.28
C ASN A 43 19.33 10.05 -37.43
N SER A 44 18.69 10.82 -36.54
CA SER A 44 17.26 11.14 -36.54
C SER A 44 16.91 12.33 -37.45
N ALA A 45 17.90 13.14 -37.83
CA ALA A 45 17.70 14.18 -38.81
C ALA A 45 17.44 13.54 -40.17
N THR A 46 16.46 14.06 -40.89
CA THR A 46 16.05 13.78 -42.28
C THR A 46 17.18 13.80 -43.33
N GLN A 47 18.45 13.92 -42.93
CA GLN A 47 19.62 14.15 -43.77
C GLN A 47 20.52 12.89 -43.94
N GLY A 48 19.92 11.75 -44.31
CA GLY A 48 20.72 10.60 -44.77
C GLY A 48 20.00 9.27 -44.94
N THR A 49 18.82 9.10 -44.32
CA THR A 49 18.05 7.84 -44.39
C THR A 49 16.82 7.91 -45.30
N GLY A 50 16.36 9.11 -45.66
CA GLY A 50 15.12 9.32 -46.41
C GLY A 50 13.83 9.06 -45.59
N LEU A 51 13.94 8.90 -44.27
CA LEU A 51 12.79 8.62 -43.38
C LEU A 51 12.27 9.91 -42.74
N THR A 52 10.94 10.07 -42.71
CA THR A 52 10.24 11.22 -42.15
C THR A 52 10.19 11.16 -40.63
N TRP A 53 9.89 9.97 -40.09
CA TRP A 53 9.85 9.72 -38.66
C TRP A 53 10.59 8.42 -38.31
N PRO A 54 11.92 8.46 -38.14
CA PRO A 54 12.70 7.26 -37.86
C PRO A 54 12.28 6.58 -36.55
N ALA A 55 11.98 5.29 -36.62
CA ALA A 55 11.68 4.42 -35.49
C ALA A 55 12.39 3.06 -35.62
N CYS A 56 12.32 2.24 -34.57
CA CYS A 56 12.98 0.94 -34.50
C CYS A 56 12.00 -0.18 -34.15
N CYS A 57 12.02 -1.26 -34.92
CA CYS A 57 11.28 -2.48 -34.65
C CYS A 57 12.30 -3.62 -34.51
N THR A 58 12.53 -4.06 -33.28
CA THR A 58 13.60 -5.00 -32.93
C THR A 58 14.99 -4.50 -33.38
N ASN A 59 15.47 -4.91 -34.54
CA ASN A 59 16.76 -4.54 -35.12
C ASN A 59 16.62 -3.80 -36.47
N GLN A 60 15.39 -3.51 -36.91
CA GLN A 60 15.11 -2.86 -38.18
C GLN A 60 14.65 -1.42 -37.98
N THR A 61 15.27 -0.50 -38.70
CA THR A 61 14.82 0.89 -38.78
C THR A 61 13.66 1.02 -39.75
N PHE A 62 12.66 1.84 -39.42
CA PHE A 62 11.49 2.08 -40.27
C PHE A 62 11.00 3.52 -40.15
N ASP A 63 10.14 3.94 -41.08
CA ASP A 63 9.46 5.22 -41.00
C ASP A 63 8.12 5.06 -40.28
N ALA A 64 8.01 5.57 -39.05
CA ALA A 64 6.76 5.57 -38.28
C ALA A 64 5.64 6.37 -38.96
N TYR A 65 5.98 7.18 -39.97
CA TYR A 65 4.98 7.81 -40.82
C TYR A 65 4.24 6.79 -41.72
N THR A 66 4.89 5.71 -42.15
CA THR A 66 4.27 4.75 -43.09
C THR A 66 4.04 3.37 -42.50
N GLN A 67 4.67 3.04 -41.38
CA GLN A 67 4.62 1.72 -40.76
C GLN A 67 4.49 1.82 -39.24
N THR A 68 4.02 0.74 -38.62
CA THR A 68 3.94 0.55 -37.16
C THR A 68 4.50 -0.83 -36.82
N CYS A 69 5.19 -0.94 -35.68
CA CYS A 69 5.75 -2.20 -35.19
C CYS A 69 4.87 -2.80 -34.08
N CYS A 70 4.26 -3.96 -34.32
CA CYS A 70 3.44 -4.68 -33.35
C CYS A 70 3.98 -6.11 -33.19
N GLY A 71 4.14 -6.59 -31.95
CA GLY A 71 4.70 -7.92 -31.70
C GLY A 71 6.12 -8.15 -32.26
N GLY A 72 6.87 -7.07 -32.56
CA GLY A 72 8.17 -7.16 -33.23
C GLY A 72 8.11 -7.33 -34.76
N VAL A 73 6.93 -7.22 -35.36
CA VAL A 73 6.71 -7.28 -36.81
C VAL A 73 6.32 -5.89 -37.32
N LEU A 74 6.84 -5.51 -38.49
CA LEU A 74 6.46 -4.28 -39.17
C LEU A 74 5.19 -4.48 -39.99
N HIS A 75 4.24 -3.58 -39.78
CA HIS A 75 2.98 -3.50 -40.51
C HIS A 75 2.89 -2.13 -41.18
N ASN A 76 2.28 -2.07 -42.36
CA ASN A 76 2.00 -0.79 -42.99
C ASN A 76 0.87 -0.08 -42.23
N ASN A 77 1.01 1.22 -41.99
CA ASN A 77 -0.06 2.03 -41.43
C ASN A 77 -1.28 1.96 -42.38
N PRO A 78 -2.51 1.83 -41.86
CA PRO A 78 -3.70 1.84 -42.69
C PRO A 78 -3.68 3.12 -43.56
N ILE A 79 -3.60 2.96 -44.88
CA ILE A 79 -3.62 4.07 -45.83
C ILE A 79 -5.09 4.49 -45.97
N ASN A 80 -5.62 5.18 -44.96
CA ASN A 80 -6.85 5.94 -45.14
C ASN A 80 -6.45 7.36 -45.60
N PRO A 81 -6.84 7.82 -46.80
CA PRO A 81 -6.49 9.14 -47.30
C PRO A 81 -6.87 10.31 -46.36
N SER A 82 -7.76 10.07 -45.39
CA SER A 82 -8.24 11.05 -44.40
C SER A 82 -7.68 10.89 -42.98
N ALA A 83 -6.89 9.85 -42.66
CA ALA A 83 -6.31 9.65 -41.32
C ALA A 83 -4.79 9.50 -41.39
N LEU A 84 -4.10 10.46 -40.80
CA LEU A 84 -2.64 10.57 -40.74
C LEU A 84 -2.04 9.39 -39.96
N ALA A 85 -0.81 8.98 -40.30
CA ALA A 85 0.07 8.07 -39.56
C ALA A 85 0.06 8.21 -38.02
N ALA A 86 -0.31 9.38 -37.52
CA ALA A 86 -0.41 9.72 -36.11
C ALA A 86 -1.45 8.90 -35.32
N THR A 87 -2.38 8.20 -35.99
CA THR A 87 -3.42 7.41 -35.31
C THR A 87 -3.16 5.91 -35.27
N SER A 88 -2.19 5.39 -36.01
CA SER A 88 -1.84 3.97 -35.97
C SER A 88 -1.27 3.58 -34.59
N THR A 89 -1.79 2.50 -34.00
CA THR A 89 -1.29 1.93 -32.75
C THR A 89 -1.45 0.41 -32.76
N CYS A 90 -0.72 -0.27 -31.90
CA CYS A 90 -0.90 -1.70 -31.72
C CYS A 90 -2.08 -2.02 -30.80
N CYS A 91 -2.77 -3.10 -31.11
CA CYS A 91 -3.63 -3.83 -30.20
C CYS A 91 -3.28 -5.32 -30.32
N GLY A 92 -2.69 -5.89 -29.27
CA GLY A 92 -1.94 -7.14 -29.41
C GLY A 92 -0.89 -7.02 -30.51
N ASN A 93 -0.98 -7.89 -31.51
CA ASN A 93 -0.06 -7.93 -32.66
C ASN A 93 -0.61 -7.22 -33.91
N ASP A 94 -1.82 -6.66 -33.85
CA ASP A 94 -2.45 -6.01 -34.99
C ASP A 94 -2.34 -4.49 -34.91
N VAL A 95 -2.26 -3.84 -36.08
CA VAL A 95 -2.32 -2.37 -36.18
C VAL A 95 -3.76 -1.93 -36.32
N ILE A 96 -4.17 -1.01 -35.45
CA ILE A 96 -5.48 -0.38 -35.46
C ILE A 96 -5.36 1.14 -35.60
N ASP A 97 -6.41 1.76 -36.14
CA ASP A 97 -6.58 3.22 -36.10
C ASP A 97 -7.18 3.62 -34.74
N LYS A 98 -6.39 4.23 -33.86
CA LYS A 98 -6.84 4.67 -32.52
C LYS A 98 -7.89 5.79 -32.57
N GLY A 99 -8.15 6.37 -33.74
CA GLY A 99 -9.28 7.29 -33.95
C GLY A 99 -10.62 6.54 -34.05
N ILE A 100 -10.60 5.30 -34.54
CA ILE A 100 -11.80 4.48 -34.81
C ILE A 100 -11.95 3.35 -33.78
N TYR A 101 -10.84 2.77 -33.35
CA TYR A 101 -10.80 1.60 -32.48
C TYR A 101 -10.20 1.90 -31.12
N LEU A 102 -10.69 1.17 -30.12
CA LEU A 102 -10.15 1.05 -28.78
C LEU A 102 -9.48 -0.33 -28.65
N CYS A 103 -8.32 -0.40 -27.99
CA CYS A 103 -7.74 -1.68 -27.62
C CYS A 103 -8.14 -2.05 -26.19
N CYS A 104 -8.82 -3.19 -26.06
CA CYS A 104 -9.31 -3.76 -24.81
C CYS A 104 -8.73 -5.16 -24.64
N ASP A 105 -7.77 -5.34 -23.74
CA ASP A 105 -7.15 -6.65 -23.49
C ASP A 105 -6.73 -7.39 -24.78
N ASP A 106 -6.00 -6.67 -25.65
CA ASP A 106 -5.55 -7.11 -26.99
C ASP A 106 -6.67 -7.34 -28.02
N ILE A 107 -7.91 -6.97 -27.72
CA ILE A 107 -9.04 -7.01 -28.64
C ILE A 107 -9.34 -5.59 -29.16
N ALA A 108 -9.35 -5.44 -30.48
CA ALA A 108 -9.75 -4.20 -31.14
C ALA A 108 -11.27 -4.09 -31.19
N LEU A 109 -11.83 -3.05 -30.55
CA LEU A 109 -13.26 -2.76 -30.52
C LEU A 109 -13.54 -1.39 -31.13
N GLU A 110 -14.64 -1.23 -31.87
CA GLU A 110 -15.02 0.07 -32.45
C GLU A 110 -15.43 1.06 -31.36
N LYS A 111 -15.09 2.32 -31.55
CA LYS A 111 -15.46 3.42 -30.65
C LYS A 111 -16.91 3.84 -30.88
N ASP A 112 -17.85 3.06 -30.35
CA ASP A 112 -19.29 3.33 -30.43
C ASP A 112 -19.70 4.72 -29.92
N PHE A 113 -18.87 5.32 -29.05
CA PHE A 113 -19.07 6.65 -28.46
C PHE A 113 -17.96 7.63 -28.82
N GLY A 114 -17.25 7.43 -29.94
CA GLY A 114 -16.20 8.36 -30.38
C GLY A 114 -15.08 8.53 -29.34
N ALA A 115 -14.70 9.78 -29.05
CA ALA A 115 -13.62 10.10 -28.12
C ALA A 115 -13.94 9.70 -26.66
N GLU A 116 -15.21 9.56 -26.35
CA GLU A 116 -15.75 9.20 -25.04
C GLU A 116 -15.78 7.68 -24.80
N SER A 117 -15.45 6.87 -25.82
CA SER A 117 -15.41 5.42 -25.70
C SER A 117 -14.32 4.97 -24.72
N ALA A 118 -14.70 4.16 -23.74
CA ALA A 118 -13.81 3.56 -22.77
C ALA A 118 -14.01 2.04 -22.70
N CYS A 119 -13.01 1.35 -22.16
CA CYS A 119 -13.02 -0.10 -22.04
C CYS A 119 -13.58 -0.51 -20.69
N CYS A 120 -14.41 -1.55 -20.67
CA CYS A 120 -14.74 -2.27 -19.44
C CYS A 120 -14.79 -3.76 -19.70
N ASN A 121 -13.72 -4.49 -19.36
CA ASN A 121 -13.66 -5.95 -19.45
C ASN A 121 -14.19 -6.52 -20.80
N GLY A 122 -13.65 -6.00 -21.90
CA GLY A 122 -13.99 -6.45 -23.26
C GLY A 122 -15.26 -5.85 -23.88
N ILE A 123 -15.94 -4.89 -23.22
CA ILE A 123 -17.03 -4.11 -23.82
C ILE A 123 -16.70 -2.63 -23.88
N VAL A 124 -17.26 -1.96 -24.88
CA VAL A 124 -17.13 -0.51 -25.08
C VAL A 124 -18.25 0.20 -24.32
N ILE A 125 -17.87 1.15 -23.47
CA ILE A 125 -18.79 1.96 -22.67
C ILE A 125 -18.61 3.44 -23.00
N ASN A 126 -19.64 4.25 -22.73
CA ASN A 126 -19.51 5.70 -22.78
C ASN A 126 -18.89 6.20 -21.46
N GLY A 127 -17.61 6.57 -21.49
CA GLY A 127 -16.85 7.03 -20.31
C GLY A 127 -17.33 8.34 -19.71
N THR A 128 -18.22 9.10 -20.39
CA THR A 128 -18.85 10.29 -19.80
C THR A 128 -20.01 9.94 -18.87
N SER A 129 -20.71 8.84 -19.13
CA SER A 129 -21.92 8.43 -18.40
C SER A 129 -21.78 7.11 -17.65
N THR A 130 -20.67 6.39 -17.82
CA THR A 130 -20.44 5.05 -17.27
C THR A 130 -19.02 4.93 -16.71
N LEU A 131 -18.89 4.29 -15.55
CA LEU A 131 -17.61 3.87 -14.96
C LEU A 131 -17.44 2.36 -15.10
N CYS A 132 -16.21 1.87 -15.16
CA CYS A 132 -15.92 0.45 -15.04
C CYS A 132 -15.43 0.14 -13.63
N CYS A 133 -16.29 -0.44 -12.79
CA CYS A 133 -15.95 -0.78 -11.40
C CYS A 133 -15.83 -2.29 -11.26
N ASN A 134 -14.65 -2.79 -10.89
CA ASN A 134 -14.34 -4.23 -10.84
C ASN A 134 -14.75 -5.01 -12.10
N GLY A 135 -14.52 -4.42 -13.27
CA GLY A 135 -14.83 -5.05 -14.56
C GLY A 135 -16.32 -5.02 -14.95
N LEU A 136 -17.16 -4.33 -14.18
CA LEU A 136 -18.59 -4.16 -14.48
C LEU A 136 -18.90 -2.69 -14.80
N PRO A 137 -19.63 -2.42 -15.89
CA PRO A 137 -20.13 -1.08 -16.17
C PRO A 137 -21.11 -0.63 -15.08
N GLN A 138 -20.95 0.58 -14.59
CA GLN A 138 -21.82 1.23 -13.60
C GLN A 138 -22.23 2.61 -14.12
N PRO A 139 -23.52 2.98 -14.03
CA PRO A 139 -23.94 4.35 -14.35
C PRO A 139 -23.19 5.35 -13.49
N LYS A 140 -22.75 6.46 -14.10
CA LYS A 140 -22.00 7.50 -13.41
C LYS A 140 -22.97 8.46 -12.70
N PRO A 141 -23.07 8.46 -11.35
CA PRO A 141 -24.05 9.29 -10.64
C PRO A 141 -23.73 10.79 -10.66
N SER A 142 -22.47 11.18 -10.83
CA SER A 142 -22.02 12.58 -10.89
C SER A 142 -20.77 12.75 -11.74
N ALA A 143 -20.41 13.99 -12.10
CA ALA A 143 -19.21 14.25 -12.91
C ALA A 143 -17.91 13.76 -12.23
N ASN A 144 -17.87 13.78 -10.90
CA ASN A 144 -16.74 13.37 -10.06
C ASN A 144 -16.92 11.96 -9.49
N ALA A 145 -17.90 11.20 -9.99
CA ALA A 145 -18.14 9.86 -9.49
C ALA A 145 -16.90 8.97 -9.63
N GLN A 146 -16.77 8.06 -8.68
CA GLN A 146 -15.66 7.11 -8.58
C GLN A 146 -16.18 5.72 -8.21
N CYS A 147 -15.33 4.71 -8.32
CA CYS A 147 -15.67 3.36 -7.89
C CYS A 147 -15.46 3.18 -6.38
N CYS A 148 -16.38 2.48 -5.74
CA CYS A 148 -16.24 1.90 -4.41
C CYS A 148 -16.55 0.40 -4.54
N GLY A 149 -15.51 -0.42 -4.51
CA GLY A 149 -15.63 -1.80 -4.94
C GLY A 149 -16.21 -1.92 -6.36
N GLY A 150 -17.30 -2.67 -6.49
CA GLY A 150 -18.01 -2.89 -7.75
C GLY A 150 -19.06 -1.83 -8.11
N ALA A 151 -19.29 -0.83 -7.25
CA ALA A 151 -20.33 0.19 -7.46
C ALA A 151 -19.73 1.55 -7.80
N ALA A 152 -20.43 2.34 -8.60
CA ALA A 152 -20.13 3.77 -8.76
C ALA A 152 -20.80 4.56 -7.64
N MET A 153 -20.10 5.57 -7.11
CA MET A 153 -20.58 6.45 -6.05
C MET A 153 -20.32 7.91 -6.35
N ASP A 154 -21.13 8.81 -5.80
CA ASP A 154 -20.88 10.25 -5.83
C ASP A 154 -20.14 10.69 -4.55
N PRO A 155 -18.84 11.06 -4.61
CA PRO A 155 -18.09 11.45 -3.42
C PRO A 155 -18.60 12.71 -2.72
N SER A 156 -19.51 13.47 -3.34
CA SER A 156 -20.15 14.62 -2.69
C SER A 156 -21.34 14.23 -1.80
N LEU A 157 -21.88 13.03 -1.99
CA LEU A 157 -23.08 12.52 -1.29
C LEU A 157 -22.81 11.23 -0.52
N GLU A 158 -21.72 10.54 -0.82
CA GLU A 158 -21.41 9.21 -0.32
C GLU A 158 -19.93 9.09 0.09
N ILE A 159 -19.64 8.11 0.96
CA ILE A 159 -18.29 7.67 1.33
C ILE A 159 -18.14 6.17 1.10
N CYS A 160 -16.94 5.72 0.74
CA CYS A 160 -16.65 4.30 0.54
C CYS A 160 -16.14 3.64 1.82
N CYS A 161 -16.93 2.76 2.43
CA CYS A 161 -16.55 2.01 3.62
C CYS A 161 -16.36 0.53 3.26
N ASN A 162 -15.12 0.05 3.23
CA ASN A 162 -14.76 -1.33 2.85
C ASN A 162 -15.49 -1.80 1.58
N ASP A 163 -15.22 -1.13 0.46
CA ASP A 163 -15.80 -1.41 -0.86
C ASP A 163 -17.33 -1.27 -0.96
N THR A 164 -17.98 -0.72 0.06
CA THR A 164 -19.43 -0.46 0.07
C THR A 164 -19.70 1.04 0.15
N PRO A 165 -20.38 1.65 -0.83
CA PRO A 165 -20.77 3.05 -0.75
C PRO A 165 -21.83 3.26 0.33
N ARG A 166 -21.70 4.36 1.07
CA ARG A 166 -22.62 4.78 2.14
C ARG A 166 -23.00 6.24 1.97
N VAL A 167 -24.29 6.53 2.03
CA VAL A 167 -24.80 7.90 1.96
C VAL A 167 -24.35 8.68 3.20
N LEU A 168 -23.70 9.82 2.99
CA LEU A 168 -23.27 10.73 4.05
C LEU A 168 -24.52 11.27 4.78
N THR A 169 -24.60 10.99 6.08
CA THR A 169 -25.65 11.55 6.96
C THR A 169 -25.23 12.86 7.62
N ALA A 170 -23.92 13.11 7.70
CA ALA A 170 -23.30 14.32 8.20
C ALA A 170 -21.90 14.49 7.57
N ASN A 171 -21.39 15.72 7.57
CA ASN A 171 -20.04 16.00 7.07
C ASN A 171 -18.92 15.42 7.95
N THR A 172 -19.25 15.06 9.20
CA THR A 172 -18.34 14.41 10.16
C THR A 172 -18.42 12.90 10.10
N ALA A 173 -19.29 12.31 9.26
CA ALA A 173 -19.46 10.86 9.21
C ALA A 173 -18.16 10.17 8.78
N GLU A 174 -17.77 9.15 9.55
CA GLU A 174 -16.57 8.35 9.29
C GLU A 174 -16.93 6.88 9.09
N CYS A 175 -16.04 6.12 8.44
CA CYS A 175 -16.23 4.69 8.29
C CYS A 175 -15.79 3.93 9.54
N CYS A 176 -16.63 3.01 10.01
CA CYS A 176 -16.27 1.97 10.94
C CYS A 176 -16.63 0.62 10.32
N GLY A 177 -15.61 -0.09 9.82
CA GLY A 177 -15.82 -1.28 9.00
C GLY A 177 -16.59 -0.94 7.72
N THR A 178 -17.73 -1.60 7.50
CA THR A 178 -18.64 -1.32 6.38
C THR A 178 -19.72 -0.30 6.73
N GLN A 179 -19.77 0.22 7.96
CA GLN A 179 -20.82 1.12 8.44
C GLN A 179 -20.32 2.55 8.58
N LEU A 180 -21.26 3.50 8.60
CA LEU A 180 -20.99 4.88 8.96
C LEU A 180 -21.11 5.09 10.47
N MET A 181 -20.34 6.02 10.98
CA MET A 181 -20.29 6.40 12.39
C MET A 181 -20.28 7.92 12.51
N ASN A 182 -20.97 8.46 13.52
CA ASN A 182 -20.78 9.84 13.95
C ASN A 182 -19.70 9.92 15.04
N PRO A 183 -18.48 10.44 14.79
CA PRO A 183 -17.41 10.49 15.77
C PRO A 183 -17.70 11.40 16.97
N GLU A 184 -18.74 12.23 16.92
CA GLU A 184 -19.16 13.06 18.06
C GLU A 184 -19.96 12.27 19.11
N THR A 185 -20.64 11.20 18.70
CA THR A 185 -21.56 10.43 19.57
C THR A 185 -21.26 8.94 19.57
N GLN A 186 -20.30 8.48 18.78
CA GLN A 186 -19.97 7.07 18.59
C GLN A 186 -18.45 6.87 18.48
N MET A 187 -17.99 5.69 18.84
CA MET A 187 -16.62 5.23 18.57
C MET A 187 -16.63 3.95 17.73
N CYS A 188 -15.54 3.69 17.02
CA CYS A 188 -15.42 2.48 16.22
C CYS A 188 -14.80 1.37 17.05
N CYS A 189 -15.57 0.32 17.32
CA CYS A 189 -15.14 -0.75 18.20
C CYS A 189 -15.30 -2.11 17.51
N GLY A 190 -14.17 -2.76 17.19
CA GLY A 190 -14.17 -4.02 16.44
C GLY A 190 -14.75 -3.90 15.02
N GLY A 191 -14.70 -2.72 14.40
CA GLY A 191 -15.29 -2.46 13.09
C GLY A 191 -16.81 -2.25 13.10
N VAL A 192 -17.40 -2.04 14.28
CA VAL A 192 -18.81 -1.68 14.46
C VAL A 192 -18.91 -0.33 15.19
N PRO A 193 -19.71 0.63 14.70
CA PRO A 193 -20.04 1.84 15.44
C PRO A 193 -20.75 1.48 16.75
N VAL A 194 -20.26 2.00 17.87
CA VAL A 194 -20.91 1.87 19.18
C VAL A 194 -21.12 3.25 19.77
N ASP A 195 -22.28 3.48 20.38
CA ASP A 195 -22.60 4.78 20.99
C ASP A 195 -21.73 5.02 22.22
N ILE A 196 -21.28 6.26 22.37
CA ILE A 196 -20.49 6.71 23.52
C ILE A 196 -21.22 7.81 24.28
N SER A 197 -21.10 7.78 25.61
CA SER A 197 -21.62 8.82 26.49
C SER A 197 -20.59 9.93 26.75
N SER A 198 -19.31 9.64 26.50
CA SER A 198 -18.20 10.59 26.69
C SER A 198 -17.01 10.26 25.80
N ALA A 199 -16.19 11.27 25.48
CA ALA A 199 -14.96 11.09 24.71
C ALA A 199 -13.85 10.31 25.47
N SER A 200 -14.04 10.03 26.76
CA SER A 200 -13.11 9.24 27.58
C SER A 200 -13.36 7.74 27.53
N GLU A 201 -14.48 7.29 26.97
CA GLU A 201 -14.75 5.85 26.82
C GLU A 201 -13.75 5.20 25.85
N ALA A 202 -13.43 3.93 26.10
CA ALA A 202 -12.51 3.16 25.29
C ALA A 202 -13.15 1.87 24.78
N CYS A 203 -12.53 1.26 23.77
CA CYS A 203 -12.96 -0.01 23.20
C CYS A 203 -12.05 -1.15 23.65
N CYS A 204 -12.64 -2.25 24.07
CA CYS A 204 -11.97 -3.53 24.31
C CYS A 204 -12.69 -4.63 23.54
N SER A 205 -12.12 -5.07 22.42
CA SER A 205 -12.64 -6.19 21.60
C SER A 205 -14.14 -6.11 21.28
N GLY A 206 -14.67 -4.92 20.98
CA GLY A 206 -16.10 -4.73 20.69
C GLY A 206 -16.95 -4.27 21.87
N GLN A 207 -16.38 -4.18 23.07
CA GLN A 207 -17.05 -3.65 24.27
C GLN A 207 -16.57 -2.24 24.61
N VAL A 208 -17.51 -1.34 24.86
CA VAL A 208 -17.21 -0.01 25.41
C VAL A 208 -16.92 -0.15 26.89
N ILE A 209 -15.82 0.45 27.34
CA ILE A 209 -15.40 0.47 28.73
C ILE A 209 -15.14 1.90 29.19
N ASP A 210 -15.33 2.15 30.48
CA ASP A 210 -14.87 3.36 31.16
C ASP A 210 -13.43 3.14 31.69
N PRO A 211 -12.40 3.82 31.12
CA PRO A 211 -11.00 3.63 31.53
C PRO A 211 -10.69 4.07 32.97
N SER A 212 -11.62 4.73 33.65
CA SER A 212 -11.49 5.03 35.07
C SER A 212 -11.70 3.80 35.96
N ASN A 213 -12.50 2.84 35.50
CA ASN A 213 -12.91 1.66 36.29
C ASN A 213 -12.54 0.32 35.64
N ALA A 214 -12.15 0.31 34.36
CA ALA A 214 -11.78 -0.90 33.62
C ALA A 214 -10.54 -0.70 32.74
N ILE A 215 -9.87 -1.81 32.40
CA ILE A 215 -8.72 -1.86 31.49
C ILE A 215 -8.86 -3.06 30.55
N CYS A 216 -8.38 -2.93 29.32
CA CYS A 216 -8.40 -4.01 28.33
C CYS A 216 -7.08 -4.78 28.33
N CYS A 217 -7.09 -6.01 28.85
CA CYS A 217 -5.90 -6.86 28.91
C CYS A 217 -6.03 -8.03 27.94
N SER A 218 -5.18 -8.05 26.91
CA SER A 218 -5.19 -9.08 25.87
C SER A 218 -6.57 -9.28 25.22
N GLY A 219 -7.30 -8.18 25.04
CA GLY A 219 -8.64 -8.18 24.46
C GLY A 219 -9.77 -8.57 25.42
N ILE A 220 -9.49 -8.78 26.71
CA ILE A 220 -10.47 -9.06 27.75
C ILE A 220 -10.62 -7.85 28.66
N VAL A 221 -11.86 -7.46 28.94
CA VAL A 221 -12.16 -6.41 29.92
C VAL A 221 -11.85 -6.93 31.32
N SER A 222 -11.02 -6.19 32.06
CA SER A 222 -10.73 -6.42 33.47
C SER A 222 -11.08 -5.19 34.28
N ASP A 223 -11.54 -5.40 35.52
CA ASP A 223 -11.70 -4.32 36.50
C ASP A 223 -10.34 -3.65 36.74
N LYS A 224 -10.34 -2.34 36.94
CA LYS A 224 -9.13 -1.55 37.13
C LYS A 224 -8.86 -1.41 38.65
N PRO A 225 -7.95 -2.20 39.25
CA PRO A 225 -7.77 -2.22 40.71
C PRO A 225 -7.13 -0.94 41.27
N ALA A 226 -6.43 -0.16 40.44
CA ALA A 226 -5.74 1.06 40.83
C ALA A 226 -5.62 2.04 39.66
N ILE A 227 -5.33 3.32 39.94
CA ILE A 227 -5.16 4.35 38.90
C ILE A 227 -4.09 3.95 37.88
N ASP A 228 -2.97 3.43 38.38
CA ASP A 228 -1.81 2.98 37.60
C ASP A 228 -1.83 1.47 37.32
N ALA A 229 -3.01 0.84 37.37
CA ALA A 229 -3.14 -0.59 37.10
C ALA A 229 -2.60 -0.94 35.70
N VAL A 230 -1.92 -2.08 35.64
CA VAL A 230 -1.27 -2.60 34.42
C VAL A 230 -1.78 -3.99 34.10
N CYS A 231 -1.61 -4.43 32.85
CA CYS A 231 -1.98 -5.78 32.46
C CYS A 231 -0.89 -6.80 32.82
N CYS A 232 -1.34 -7.95 33.30
CA CYS A 232 -0.59 -9.18 33.43
C CYS A 232 -1.38 -10.31 32.76
N GLY A 233 -0.95 -10.72 31.56
CA GLY A 233 -1.75 -11.60 30.71
C GLY A 233 -3.09 -10.98 30.33
N VAL A 234 -4.18 -11.67 30.73
CA VAL A 234 -5.57 -11.25 30.50
C VAL A 234 -6.17 -10.50 31.69
N THR A 235 -5.42 -10.34 32.78
CA THR A 235 -5.89 -9.72 34.03
C THR A 235 -5.22 -8.37 34.27
N ALA A 236 -5.89 -7.49 34.99
CA ALA A 236 -5.29 -6.26 35.53
C ALA A 236 -4.71 -6.51 36.92
N MET A 237 -3.62 -5.81 37.25
CA MET A 237 -2.99 -5.86 38.57
C MET A 237 -2.60 -4.45 39.04
N ASP A 238 -2.55 -4.26 40.35
CA ASP A 238 -1.98 -3.04 40.95
C ASP A 238 -0.46 -3.22 41.11
N PRO A 239 0.38 -2.51 40.34
CA PRO A 239 1.83 -2.68 40.39
C PRO A 239 2.46 -2.24 41.73
N THR A 240 1.71 -1.59 42.61
CA THR A 240 2.17 -1.25 43.97
C THR A 240 1.96 -2.39 44.97
N LEU A 241 1.10 -3.36 44.64
CA LEU A 241 0.74 -4.51 45.49
C LEU A 241 1.12 -5.86 44.88
N GLU A 242 1.34 -5.92 43.56
CA GLU A 242 1.53 -7.15 42.80
C GLU A 242 2.67 -7.03 41.76
N ILE A 243 3.26 -8.18 41.42
CA ILE A 243 4.22 -8.36 40.32
C ILE A 243 3.67 -9.38 39.32
N CYS A 244 3.93 -9.19 38.03
CA CYS A 244 3.48 -10.10 36.98
C CYS A 244 4.53 -11.20 36.73
N CYS A 245 4.18 -12.46 37.02
CA CYS A 245 5.03 -13.61 36.76
C CYS A 245 4.28 -14.61 35.89
N SER A 246 4.82 -14.89 34.69
CA SER A 246 4.23 -15.84 33.75
C SER A 246 2.74 -15.55 33.45
N ASP A 247 2.43 -14.28 33.13
CA ASP A 247 1.07 -13.78 32.85
C ASP A 247 0.07 -13.93 34.01
N GLN A 248 0.56 -14.12 35.23
CA GLN A 248 -0.26 -14.20 36.45
C GLN A 248 0.20 -13.18 37.50
N PRO A 249 -0.70 -12.35 38.04
CA PRO A 249 -0.39 -11.46 39.16
C PRO A 249 0.02 -12.27 40.40
N ARG A 250 1.09 -11.82 41.07
CA ARG A 250 1.59 -12.37 42.33
C ARG A 250 1.69 -11.25 43.35
N SER A 251 1.11 -11.45 44.53
CA SER A 251 1.23 -10.47 45.61
C SER A 251 2.68 -10.24 46.00
N LEU A 252 3.03 -8.98 46.19
CA LEU A 252 4.33 -8.55 46.74
C LEU A 252 4.51 -8.96 48.20
N ASN A 253 3.43 -9.24 48.94
CA ASN A 253 3.49 -9.61 50.37
C ASN A 253 4.37 -8.67 51.22
N GLY A 254 4.35 -7.36 50.91
CA GLY A 254 5.13 -6.33 51.61
C GLY A 254 6.57 -6.12 51.10
N ILE A 255 6.98 -6.81 50.04
CA ILE A 255 8.24 -6.54 49.33
C ILE A 255 8.08 -5.21 48.56
N GLU A 256 9.08 -4.34 48.63
CA GLU A 256 9.10 -3.10 47.85
C GLU A 256 9.08 -3.44 46.34
N PRO A 257 8.23 -2.80 45.51
CA PRO A 257 8.14 -3.12 44.08
C PRO A 257 9.48 -3.08 43.34
N ALA A 258 10.39 -2.19 43.74
CA ALA A 258 11.73 -2.07 43.13
C ALA A 258 12.65 -3.27 43.43
N GLU A 259 12.40 -4.00 44.52
CA GLU A 259 13.19 -5.17 44.94
C GLU A 259 12.50 -6.50 44.59
N ALA A 260 11.25 -6.46 44.12
CA ALA A 260 10.49 -7.65 43.78
C ALA A 260 10.90 -8.22 42.42
N ILE A 261 11.13 -9.53 42.38
CA ILE A 261 11.44 -10.27 41.16
C ILE A 261 10.64 -11.56 41.08
N CYS A 262 10.41 -12.04 39.86
CA CYS A 262 9.86 -13.36 39.63
C CYS A 262 10.94 -14.44 39.77
N CYS A 263 10.59 -15.53 40.47
CA CYS A 263 11.40 -16.73 40.52
C CYS A 263 10.53 -17.98 40.35
N GLY A 264 10.62 -18.59 39.16
CA GLY A 264 9.59 -19.53 38.72
C GLY A 264 8.26 -18.79 38.67
N ASP A 265 7.26 -19.34 39.35
CA ASP A 265 5.93 -18.72 39.42
C ASP A 265 5.73 -17.84 40.67
N GLY A 266 6.76 -17.62 41.49
CA GLY A 266 6.64 -16.86 42.75
C GLY A 266 7.30 -15.48 42.71
N CYS A 267 6.88 -14.60 43.62
CA CYS A 267 7.55 -13.33 43.92
C CYS A 267 8.57 -13.55 45.05
N ILE A 268 9.80 -13.05 44.87
CA ILE A 268 10.82 -13.03 45.91
C ILE A 268 11.49 -11.65 45.98
N ASP A 269 12.08 -11.35 47.13
CA ASP A 269 12.85 -10.12 47.38
C ASP A 269 14.30 -10.31 46.87
N ALA A 270 14.67 -9.58 45.82
CA ALA A 270 15.98 -9.61 45.20
C ALA A 270 17.10 -9.11 46.13
N SER A 271 16.79 -8.31 47.15
CA SER A 271 17.76 -7.90 48.17
C SER A 271 18.14 -9.07 49.10
N LEU A 272 17.22 -10.03 49.28
CA LEU A 272 17.37 -11.16 50.21
C LEU A 272 17.62 -12.51 49.54
N TYR A 273 17.28 -12.69 48.27
CA TYR A 273 17.34 -13.97 47.56
C TYR A 273 17.94 -13.85 46.15
N TRP A 274 18.61 -14.91 45.70
CA TRP A 274 18.86 -15.16 44.27
C TRP A 274 17.79 -16.10 43.72
N CYS A 275 17.35 -15.85 42.48
CA CYS A 275 16.68 -16.82 41.66
C CYS A 275 17.66 -17.48 40.71
N CYS A 276 17.80 -18.80 40.79
CA CYS A 276 18.61 -19.58 39.87
C CYS A 276 17.76 -20.72 39.31
N GLU A 277 17.60 -20.77 37.99
CA GLU A 277 16.86 -21.84 37.30
C GLU A 277 15.43 -22.04 37.87
N GLY A 278 14.76 -20.93 38.21
CA GLY A 278 13.41 -20.93 38.78
C GLY A 278 13.32 -21.32 40.26
N ARG A 279 14.45 -21.46 40.97
CA ARG A 279 14.49 -21.76 42.41
C ARG A 279 15.13 -20.62 43.20
N GLN A 280 14.55 -20.31 44.35
CA GLN A 280 15.05 -19.29 45.28
C GLN A 280 16.17 -19.80 46.19
N TYR A 281 17.18 -18.97 46.43
CA TYR A 281 18.33 -19.21 47.30
C TYR A 281 18.59 -17.99 48.19
N GLN A 282 18.66 -18.16 49.51
CA GLN A 282 18.81 -17.03 50.44
C GLN A 282 20.23 -16.47 50.48
N LYS A 283 20.36 -15.14 50.41
CA LYS A 283 21.62 -14.40 50.55
C LYS A 283 22.28 -14.58 51.91
N GLY A 284 23.57 -14.90 51.89
CA GLY A 284 24.40 -15.10 53.08
C GLY A 284 24.13 -16.38 53.88
N ARG A 285 23.22 -17.27 53.46
CA ARG A 285 22.94 -18.52 54.20
C ARG A 285 24.10 -19.52 54.10
N PRO A 286 24.63 -20.04 55.22
CA PRO A 286 25.72 -21.03 55.20
C PRO A 286 25.36 -22.27 54.38
N GLY A 287 26.28 -22.70 53.50
CA GLY A 287 26.10 -23.87 52.63
C GLY A 287 25.34 -23.62 51.33
N VAL A 288 24.86 -22.40 51.09
CA VAL A 288 24.27 -22.01 49.79
C VAL A 288 25.37 -21.56 48.85
N ASN A 289 25.60 -22.31 47.78
CA ASN A 289 26.51 -21.95 46.69
C ASN A 289 25.76 -21.93 45.36
N VAL A 290 25.75 -20.76 44.70
CA VAL A 290 25.10 -20.53 43.41
C VAL A 290 26.10 -20.40 42.25
N SER A 291 27.40 -20.55 42.51
CA SER A 291 28.43 -20.51 41.46
C SER A 291 28.20 -21.58 40.40
N GLY A 292 28.25 -21.17 39.13
CA GLY A 292 28.02 -22.04 37.97
C GLY A 292 26.54 -22.19 37.57
N ARG A 293 25.61 -21.56 38.29
CA ARG A 293 24.19 -21.48 37.89
C ARG A 293 23.91 -20.19 37.14
N THR A 294 22.92 -20.24 36.25
CA THR A 294 22.33 -19.03 35.67
C THR A 294 21.36 -18.43 36.69
N CYS A 295 21.73 -17.30 37.27
CA CYS A 295 20.93 -16.58 38.26
C CYS A 295 20.71 -15.12 37.85
N ASN A 296 19.81 -14.45 38.52
CA ASN A 296 19.54 -13.00 38.43
C ASN A 296 20.65 -12.12 39.09
N ILE A 297 21.91 -12.39 38.75
CA ILE A 297 23.09 -11.75 39.38
C ILE A 297 23.29 -10.32 38.86
#